data_AF-A0A919IRK6-F1
#
_entry.id   AF-A0A919IRK6-F1
#
_cell.length_a   1.000
_cell.length_b   1.000
_cell.length_c   1.000
_cell.angle_alpha   90.00
_cell.angle_beta   90.00
_cell.angle_gamma   90.00
#
_symmetry.space_group_name_H-M   'P 1'
#
loop_
_entity.id
_entity.type
_entity.pdbx_description
1 polymer ?
#
loop_
_entity_poly.entity_id
_entity_poly.type
_entity_poly.pdbx_seq_one_letter_code
_entity_poly.pdbx_strand_id
1 'polypeptide(L)'
;MLFVRRWREETPLGHQVVARPGVSVLDWFRSGWGVDDPESWIQAQLGCDVYGLESIFERVPERELPLPSTMDELRLLLVEHLWVESDDDPRVGPHSVRVRTNDDETDLAYYFVDDEAADDEHWTFLRSGTWPLPAGAGDAGFDHDVPVRSVAPLGDDPDTVFSVRISYQDHGDGTNLDVDGAVVFPGVTVAQLGARLSEVTDAVAAGWPFDAQLLRALATGDDIGVALSRFARMQGYDPPGWPDRKDLTAGRRTAAPAVDAEPHERTLVQQDAHIIQVARYIDDFWGFDQWFLFDSRWAAAHPGPARSLLRLAADWDPLASPPAQAGEAAADHSRAG
;
A
#
# COMPACT_ATOMS: atom_id res chain seq x y z
N MET A 1 20.67 6.22 -6.98
CA MET A 1 19.63 5.19 -7.07
C MET A 1 18.97 5.00 -5.72
N LEU A 2 17.65 4.89 -5.72
CA LEU A 2 16.81 4.42 -4.63
C LEU A 2 16.45 2.95 -4.89
N PHE A 3 16.63 2.10 -3.89
CA PHE A 3 16.02 0.77 -3.84
C PHE A 3 14.89 0.79 -2.81
N VAL A 4 13.74 0.23 -3.19
CA VAL A 4 12.60 0.06 -2.29
C VAL A 4 12.12 -1.37 -2.40
N ARG A 5 12.01 -2.05 -1.27
CA ARG A 5 11.41 -3.38 -1.17
C ARG A 5 10.10 -3.25 -0.38
N ARG A 6 8.97 -3.53 -1.02
CA ARG A 6 7.69 -3.67 -0.32
C ARG A 6 7.64 -5.05 0.29
N TRP A 7 8.10 -5.08 1.54
CA TRP A 7 8.08 -6.23 2.43
C TRP A 7 7.59 -5.77 3.79
N ARG A 8 6.75 -6.59 4.42
CA ARG A 8 5.92 -6.17 5.57
C ARG A 8 6.45 -6.59 6.93
N GLU A 9 7.39 -7.53 6.99
CA GLU A 9 7.90 -8.04 8.27
C GLU A 9 8.81 -7.02 9.00
N GLU A 10 9.45 -6.13 8.24
CA GLU A 10 10.56 -5.34 8.78
C GLU A 10 10.15 -3.94 9.25
N THR A 11 9.16 -3.29 8.61
CA THR A 11 8.88 -1.87 8.90
C THR A 11 7.39 -1.56 9.09
N PRO A 12 7.05 -0.62 9.99
CA PRO A 12 5.67 -0.18 10.21
C PRO A 12 5.08 0.59 9.01
N LEU A 13 5.86 0.91 7.98
CA LEU A 13 5.39 1.53 6.74
C LEU A 13 5.21 0.52 5.59
N GLY A 14 5.45 -0.77 5.84
CA GLY A 14 5.25 -1.85 4.86
C GLY A 14 6.27 -1.86 3.72
N HIS A 15 7.37 -1.13 3.87
CA HIS A 15 8.45 -1.11 2.90
C HIS A 15 9.78 -0.72 3.54
N GLN A 16 10.86 -1.20 2.95
CA GLN A 16 12.24 -0.86 3.28
C GLN A 16 12.84 -0.01 2.16
N VAL A 17 13.72 0.92 2.54
CA VAL A 17 14.33 1.87 1.61
C VAL A 17 15.85 1.87 1.77
N VAL A 18 16.57 1.79 0.66
CA VAL A 18 18.03 1.95 0.62
C VAL A 18 18.40 2.97 -0.46
N ALA A 19 19.07 4.04 -0.05
CA ALA A 19 19.60 5.03 -0.98
C ALA A 19 21.08 4.74 -1.31
N ARG A 20 21.41 4.84 -2.59
CA ARG A 20 22.74 4.72 -3.18
C ARG A 20 23.01 5.95 -4.07
N PRO A 21 23.33 7.11 -3.50
CA PRO A 21 23.45 8.35 -4.26
C PRO A 21 24.50 8.26 -5.35
N GLY A 22 24.21 8.79 -6.54
CA GLY A 22 25.16 8.85 -7.66
C GLY A 22 25.44 7.53 -8.37
N VAL A 23 24.76 6.44 -7.98
CA VAL A 23 24.72 5.18 -8.73
C VAL A 23 23.46 5.19 -9.58
N SER A 24 23.57 4.88 -10.87
CA SER A 24 22.39 4.65 -11.73
C SER A 24 21.87 3.22 -11.58
N VAL A 25 20.60 2.96 -11.92
CA VAL A 25 20.02 1.61 -11.92
C VAL A 25 20.85 0.68 -12.79
N LEU A 26 21.20 1.11 -14.01
CA LEU A 26 22.03 0.31 -14.92
C LEU A 26 23.40 0.00 -14.31
N ASP A 27 24.08 0.99 -13.73
CA ASP A 27 25.40 0.80 -13.13
C ASP A 27 25.33 -0.15 -11.92
N TRP A 28 24.24 -0.12 -11.14
CA TRP A 28 24.04 -1.05 -10.04
C TRP A 28 23.95 -2.50 -10.54
N PHE A 29 23.10 -2.78 -11.53
CA PHE A 29 23.01 -4.12 -12.13
C PHE A 29 24.34 -4.55 -12.75
N ARG A 30 25.02 -3.66 -13.49
CA ARG A 30 26.34 -3.96 -14.08
C ARG A 30 27.40 -4.28 -13.03
N SER A 31 27.31 -3.69 -11.84
CA SER A 31 28.27 -3.95 -10.76
C SER A 31 28.12 -5.33 -10.11
N GLY A 32 26.93 -5.95 -10.23
CA GLY A 32 26.67 -7.33 -9.82
C GLY A 32 27.03 -8.37 -10.89
N TRP A 33 27.39 -7.93 -12.10
CA TRP A 33 27.65 -8.86 -13.21
C TRP A 33 28.93 -9.66 -12.98
N GLY A 34 28.79 -10.99 -12.84
CA GLY A 34 29.93 -11.89 -12.62
C GLY A 34 30.45 -11.92 -11.18
N VAL A 35 29.64 -11.50 -10.20
CA VAL A 35 29.93 -11.77 -8.78
C VAL A 35 29.81 -13.28 -8.51
N ASP A 36 30.71 -13.82 -7.68
CA ASP A 36 30.75 -15.26 -7.38
C ASP A 36 29.60 -15.72 -6.46
N ASP A 37 29.12 -14.82 -5.59
CA ASP A 37 28.04 -15.06 -4.61
C ASP A 37 27.02 -13.92 -4.70
N PRO A 38 26.04 -14.03 -5.62
CA PRO A 38 25.03 -12.99 -5.84
C PRO A 38 24.16 -12.70 -4.61
N GLU A 39 23.75 -13.71 -3.86
CA GLU A 39 22.89 -13.56 -2.68
C GLU A 39 23.59 -12.70 -1.61
N SER A 40 24.81 -13.09 -1.20
CA SER A 40 25.59 -12.31 -0.23
C SER A 40 25.90 -10.91 -0.74
N TRP A 41 26.16 -10.76 -2.05
CA TRP A 41 26.40 -9.46 -2.66
C TRP A 41 25.15 -8.58 -2.59
N ILE A 42 23.97 -9.08 -2.98
CA ILE A 42 22.68 -8.38 -2.88
C ILE A 42 22.43 -7.95 -1.44
N GLN A 43 22.55 -8.86 -0.47
CA GLN A 43 22.35 -8.54 0.94
C GLN A 43 23.31 -7.45 1.43
N ALA A 44 24.58 -7.50 1.02
CA ALA A 44 25.54 -6.44 1.35
C ALA A 44 25.22 -5.11 0.65
N GLN A 45 24.63 -5.15 -0.55
CA GLN A 45 24.27 -3.95 -1.29
C GLN A 45 22.98 -3.30 -0.78
N LEU A 46 21.95 -4.10 -0.50
CA LEU A 46 20.58 -3.66 -0.24
C LEU A 46 20.15 -3.85 1.22
N GLY A 47 21.03 -4.41 2.07
CA GLY A 47 20.78 -4.63 3.49
C GLY A 47 19.70 -5.67 3.79
N CYS A 48 19.23 -6.39 2.77
CA CYS A 48 18.18 -7.39 2.85
C CYS A 48 18.30 -8.41 1.73
N ASP A 49 17.66 -9.55 1.92
CA ASP A 49 17.42 -10.52 0.86
C ASP A 49 16.28 -10.04 -0.06
N VAL A 50 16.37 -10.32 -1.36
CA VAL A 50 15.40 -9.88 -2.35
C VAL A 50 15.02 -11.06 -3.22
N TYR A 51 13.90 -11.68 -2.87
CA TYR A 51 13.41 -12.91 -3.49
C TYR A 51 13.51 -12.90 -5.02
N GLY A 52 14.26 -13.87 -5.55
CA GLY A 52 14.45 -14.11 -6.97
C GLY A 52 15.41 -13.17 -7.68
N LEU A 53 15.87 -12.09 -7.05
CA LEU A 53 16.75 -11.11 -7.69
C LEU A 53 18.14 -11.67 -8.01
N GLU A 54 18.63 -12.62 -7.23
CA GLU A 54 19.90 -13.32 -7.45
C GLU A 54 19.93 -14.10 -8.77
N SER A 55 18.77 -14.58 -9.23
CA SER A 55 18.66 -15.47 -10.40
C SER A 55 19.24 -14.87 -11.69
N ILE A 56 19.09 -13.55 -11.92
CA ILE A 56 19.68 -12.89 -13.10
C ILE A 56 21.21 -12.98 -13.08
N PHE A 57 21.81 -12.83 -11.89
CA PHE A 57 23.25 -12.83 -11.71
C PHE A 57 23.81 -14.26 -11.75
N GLU A 58 23.10 -15.23 -11.21
CA GLU A 58 23.44 -16.66 -11.32
C GLU A 58 23.44 -17.12 -12.79
N ARG A 59 22.52 -16.59 -13.61
CA ARG A 59 22.45 -16.93 -15.04
C ARG A 59 23.61 -16.39 -15.86
N VAL A 60 24.32 -15.35 -15.39
CA VAL A 60 25.45 -14.75 -16.11
C VAL A 60 26.53 -15.78 -16.45
N PRO A 61 27.15 -16.51 -15.49
CA PRO A 61 28.13 -17.53 -15.80
C PRO A 61 27.53 -18.78 -16.47
N GLU A 62 26.29 -19.15 -16.15
CA GLU A 62 25.64 -20.35 -16.73
C GLU A 62 25.36 -20.24 -18.23
N ARG A 63 25.07 -19.02 -18.70
CA ARG A 63 24.63 -18.74 -20.07
C ARG A 63 25.56 -17.79 -20.82
N GLU A 64 26.68 -17.39 -20.20
CA GLU A 64 27.62 -16.41 -20.75
C GLU A 64 26.91 -15.10 -21.15
N LEU A 65 26.03 -14.60 -20.29
CA LEU A 65 25.20 -13.43 -20.60
C LEU A 65 26.04 -12.16 -20.80
N PRO A 66 25.76 -11.36 -21.84
CA PRO A 66 26.48 -10.10 -22.05
C PRO A 66 26.18 -9.11 -20.94
N LEU A 67 27.18 -8.31 -20.58
CA LEU A 67 27.00 -7.15 -19.69
C LEU A 67 26.11 -6.11 -20.41
N PRO A 68 24.94 -5.72 -19.86
CA PRO A 68 24.10 -4.73 -20.51
C PRO A 68 24.79 -3.38 -20.59
N SER A 69 24.73 -2.75 -21.75
CA SER A 69 25.24 -1.40 -22.02
C SER A 69 24.15 -0.33 -21.99
N THR A 70 22.88 -0.74 -22.06
CA THR A 70 21.70 0.14 -22.03
C THR A 70 20.59 -0.44 -21.16
N MET A 71 19.63 0.41 -20.77
CA MET A 71 18.41 -0.04 -20.06
C MET A 71 17.54 -0.97 -20.90
N ASP A 72 17.53 -0.80 -22.23
CA ASP A 72 16.80 -1.70 -23.14
C ASP A 72 17.42 -3.10 -23.18
N GLU A 73 18.74 -3.20 -23.18
CA GLU A 73 19.45 -4.48 -23.08
C GLU A 73 19.22 -5.12 -21.71
N LEU A 74 19.28 -4.33 -20.63
CA LEU A 74 18.95 -4.81 -19.29
C LEU A 74 17.51 -5.35 -19.23
N ARG A 75 16.54 -4.65 -19.83
CA ARG A 75 15.15 -5.11 -19.91
C ARG A 75 15.04 -6.48 -20.56
N LEU A 76 15.70 -6.70 -21.70
CA LEU A 76 15.67 -7.99 -22.40
C LEU A 76 16.23 -9.11 -21.52
N LEU A 77 17.35 -8.85 -20.84
CA LEU A 77 17.98 -9.82 -19.94
C LEU A 77 17.10 -10.13 -18.72
N LEU A 78 16.49 -9.12 -18.10
CA LEU A 78 15.61 -9.32 -16.95
C LEU A 78 14.36 -10.10 -17.34
N VAL A 79 13.69 -9.76 -18.44
CA VAL A 79 12.49 -10.50 -18.89
C VAL A 79 12.81 -11.97 -19.19
N GLU A 80 13.99 -12.27 -19.74
CA GLU A 80 14.34 -13.65 -20.12
C GLU A 80 14.93 -14.49 -18.97
N HIS A 81 15.60 -13.85 -18.00
CA HIS A 81 16.46 -14.56 -17.05
C HIS A 81 16.22 -14.22 -15.58
N LEU A 82 15.52 -13.12 -15.27
CA LEU A 82 15.07 -12.89 -13.90
C LEU A 82 13.92 -13.84 -13.62
N TRP A 83 14.09 -14.63 -12.58
CA TRP A 83 13.02 -15.47 -12.07
C TRP A 83 12.07 -14.63 -11.21
N VAL A 84 10.79 -14.67 -11.58
CA VAL A 84 9.67 -14.05 -10.89
C VAL A 84 8.54 -15.08 -10.81
N GLU A 85 7.89 -15.20 -9.66
CA GLU A 85 6.77 -16.13 -9.48
C GLU A 85 5.40 -15.51 -9.84
N SER A 86 5.42 -14.26 -10.32
CA SER A 86 4.21 -13.62 -10.87
C SER A 86 4.14 -13.80 -12.39
N ASP A 87 2.93 -13.73 -12.94
CA ASP A 87 2.69 -13.67 -14.39
C ASP A 87 3.04 -12.28 -14.99
N ASP A 88 3.46 -11.32 -14.17
CA ASP A 88 3.83 -9.97 -14.58
C ASP A 88 5.33 -9.89 -14.92
N ASP A 89 5.65 -9.62 -16.19
CA ASP A 89 7.03 -9.33 -16.61
C ASP A 89 7.61 -8.12 -15.85
N PRO A 90 8.92 -8.11 -15.55
CA PRO A 90 9.62 -6.94 -15.01
C PRO A 90 9.37 -5.68 -15.85
N ARG A 91 8.90 -4.60 -15.20
CA ARG A 91 8.67 -3.31 -15.84
C ARG A 91 9.95 -2.48 -15.79
N VAL A 92 10.61 -2.35 -16.94
CA VAL A 92 11.86 -1.58 -17.06
C VAL A 92 11.62 -0.32 -17.90
N GLY A 93 11.85 0.83 -17.28
CA GLY A 93 11.83 2.14 -17.93
C GLY A 93 13.22 2.76 -18.02
N PRO A 94 13.36 3.98 -18.57
CA PRO A 94 14.65 4.64 -18.73
C PRO A 94 15.43 4.86 -17.42
N HIS A 95 14.70 4.99 -16.30
CA HIS A 95 15.24 5.36 -14.99
C HIS A 95 14.78 4.44 -13.86
N SER A 96 14.16 3.30 -14.19
CA SER A 96 13.69 2.38 -13.16
C SER A 96 13.52 0.95 -13.64
N VAL A 97 13.65 0.02 -12.69
CA VAL A 97 13.25 -1.39 -12.79
C VAL A 97 12.23 -1.61 -11.67
N ARG A 98 11.06 -2.17 -12.01
CA ARG A 98 9.96 -2.41 -11.07
C ARG A 98 9.49 -3.83 -11.28
N VAL A 99 9.52 -4.62 -10.22
CA VAL A 99 9.25 -6.05 -10.28
C VAL A 99 8.18 -6.39 -9.26
N ARG A 100 7.20 -7.17 -9.69
CA ARG A 100 6.26 -7.89 -8.84
C ARG A 100 6.66 -9.36 -8.86
N THR A 101 6.63 -10.00 -7.71
CA THR A 101 6.77 -11.45 -7.57
C THR A 101 5.82 -11.90 -6.46
N ASN A 102 5.67 -13.20 -6.29
CA ASN A 102 5.22 -13.75 -5.01
C ASN A 102 6.31 -14.66 -4.46
N ASP A 103 6.17 -15.10 -3.22
CA ASP A 103 7.01 -16.11 -2.56
C ASP A 103 6.20 -17.37 -2.19
N ASP A 104 5.36 -17.85 -3.12
CA ASP A 104 4.29 -18.85 -2.90
C ASP A 104 3.18 -18.46 -1.89
N GLU A 105 3.50 -17.65 -0.89
CA GLU A 105 2.53 -17.22 0.11
C GLU A 105 2.06 -15.79 -0.13
N THR A 106 2.88 -14.88 -0.67
CA THR A 106 2.56 -13.46 -0.61
C THR A 106 3.04 -12.68 -1.82
N ASP A 107 2.27 -11.68 -2.26
CA ASP A 107 2.75 -10.73 -3.25
C ASP A 107 3.79 -9.79 -2.64
N LEU A 108 4.85 -9.62 -3.42
CA LEU A 108 6.02 -8.81 -3.13
C LEU A 108 6.29 -7.88 -4.31
N ALA A 109 6.83 -6.71 -4.02
CA ALA A 109 7.33 -5.84 -5.06
C ALA A 109 8.63 -5.17 -4.64
N TYR A 110 9.53 -4.99 -5.59
CA TYR A 110 10.73 -4.21 -5.39
C TYR A 110 11.01 -3.30 -6.58
N TYR A 111 11.66 -2.18 -6.28
CA TYR A 111 11.88 -1.11 -7.23
C TYR A 111 13.31 -0.61 -7.12
N PHE A 112 13.94 -0.42 -8.27
CA PHE A 112 15.17 0.34 -8.44
C PHE A 112 14.82 1.60 -9.23
N VAL A 113 15.21 2.77 -8.73
CA VAL A 113 14.87 4.06 -9.34
C VAL A 113 16.10 4.97 -9.31
N ASP A 114 16.43 5.65 -10.42
CA ASP A 114 17.49 6.65 -10.42
C ASP A 114 17.14 7.84 -9.51
N ASP A 115 18.15 8.59 -9.05
CA ASP A 115 17.91 9.74 -8.15
C ASP A 115 17.00 10.80 -8.81
N GLU A 116 17.14 11.03 -10.12
CA GLU A 116 16.31 11.97 -10.88
C GLU A 116 14.84 11.55 -10.93
N ALA A 117 14.56 10.25 -11.15
CA ALA A 117 13.20 9.73 -11.20
C ALA A 117 12.59 9.57 -9.80
N ALA A 118 13.40 9.38 -8.77
CA ALA A 118 12.93 9.25 -7.40
C ALA A 118 12.37 10.58 -6.83
N ASP A 119 12.72 11.73 -7.40
CA ASP A 119 12.16 13.04 -7.03
C ASP A 119 10.73 13.27 -7.52
N ASP A 120 10.19 12.35 -8.31
CA ASP A 120 8.78 12.33 -8.70
C ASP A 120 7.86 12.01 -7.49
N GLU A 121 6.71 12.70 -7.43
CA GLU A 121 5.76 12.59 -6.32
C GLU A 121 5.22 11.16 -6.10
N HIS A 122 5.17 10.34 -7.16
CA HIS A 122 4.74 8.94 -7.11
C HIS A 122 5.56 8.12 -6.10
N TRP A 123 6.81 8.49 -5.85
CA TRP A 123 7.72 7.79 -4.95
C TRP A 123 7.75 8.34 -3.53
N THR A 124 7.04 9.44 -3.24
CA THR A 124 7.26 10.18 -1.99
C THR A 124 7.00 9.36 -0.73
N PHE A 125 5.93 8.55 -0.70
CA PHE A 125 5.67 7.66 0.43
C PHE A 125 6.70 6.52 0.47
N LEU A 126 7.01 5.90 -0.68
CA LEU A 126 8.00 4.83 -0.78
C LEU A 126 9.44 5.25 -0.46
N ARG A 127 9.73 6.56 -0.48
CA ARG A 127 10.99 7.14 -0.01
C ARG A 127 11.01 7.38 1.49
N SER A 128 9.85 7.40 2.13
CA SER A 128 9.73 7.67 3.55
C SER A 128 10.13 6.43 4.35
N GLY A 129 11.39 6.36 4.76
CA GLY A 129 11.89 5.29 5.62
C GLY A 129 11.62 5.47 7.11
N THR A 130 10.83 6.48 7.53
CA THR A 130 10.68 6.86 8.94
C THR A 130 9.22 6.96 9.35
N TRP A 131 8.89 6.25 10.42
CA TRP A 131 7.64 6.39 11.15
C TRP A 131 7.78 7.44 12.28
N PRO A 132 6.76 8.27 12.53
CA PRO A 132 5.50 8.38 11.80
C PRO A 132 5.59 9.27 10.54
N LEU A 133 4.52 9.30 9.73
CA LEU A 133 4.39 10.31 8.66
C LEU A 133 4.28 11.71 9.31
N PRO A 134 4.65 12.79 8.58
CA PRO A 134 4.67 14.12 9.15
C PRO A 134 3.28 14.60 9.57
N ALA A 135 3.25 15.34 10.68
CA ALA A 135 2.06 16.06 11.14
C ALA A 135 1.85 17.38 10.37
N GLY A 136 0.75 18.07 10.68
CA GLY A 136 0.44 19.39 10.12
C GLY A 136 -0.66 19.38 9.07
N ALA A 137 -1.15 20.57 8.74
CA ALA A 137 -2.28 20.78 7.85
C ALA A 137 -2.08 22.03 7.00
N GLY A 138 -2.55 21.95 5.75
CA GLY A 138 -2.61 23.04 4.81
C GLY A 138 -3.98 23.70 4.79
N ASP A 139 -4.09 24.75 3.99
CA ASP A 139 -5.38 25.35 3.67
C ASP A 139 -6.16 24.41 2.73
N ALA A 140 -7.48 24.33 2.94
CA ALA A 140 -8.35 23.31 2.36
C ALA A 140 -8.19 23.13 0.84
N GLY A 141 -8.38 21.88 0.38
CA GLY A 141 -8.35 21.49 -1.02
C GLY A 141 -7.17 20.57 -1.34
N PHE A 142 -7.48 19.38 -1.86
CA PHE A 142 -6.50 18.40 -2.31
C PHE A 142 -7.07 17.69 -3.54
N ASP A 143 -6.35 17.80 -4.66
CA ASP A 143 -6.64 17.02 -5.87
C ASP A 143 -5.81 15.75 -5.83
N HIS A 144 -6.49 14.62 -5.71
CA HIS A 144 -5.87 13.34 -5.46
C HIS A 144 -5.47 12.60 -6.73
N ASP A 145 -5.99 12.97 -7.91
CA ASP A 145 -5.74 12.44 -9.27
C ASP A 145 -5.71 10.90 -9.49
N VAL A 146 -5.95 10.11 -8.44
CA VAL A 146 -5.98 8.64 -8.45
C VAL A 146 -7.38 8.09 -8.23
N PRO A 147 -7.68 6.86 -8.71
CA PRO A 147 -8.93 6.18 -8.42
C PRO A 147 -9.14 5.97 -6.92
N VAL A 148 -10.35 6.25 -6.44
CA VAL A 148 -10.76 6.05 -5.05
C VAL A 148 -12.18 5.49 -4.99
N ARG A 149 -12.48 4.74 -3.93
CA ARG A 149 -13.82 4.20 -3.66
C ARG A 149 -14.56 5.15 -2.72
N SER A 150 -15.50 5.91 -3.25
CA SER A 150 -16.29 6.84 -2.44
C SER A 150 -17.49 6.16 -1.78
N VAL A 151 -17.67 6.34 -0.48
CA VAL A 151 -18.96 6.05 0.18
C VAL A 151 -19.91 7.24 0.04
N ALA A 152 -21.18 7.04 0.38
CA ALA A 152 -22.15 8.13 0.44
C ALA A 152 -21.65 9.24 1.40
N PRO A 153 -21.88 10.54 1.08
CA PRO A 153 -21.46 11.64 1.93
C PRO A 153 -21.95 11.48 3.37
N LEU A 154 -21.05 11.74 4.32
CA LEU A 154 -21.32 11.61 5.75
C LEU A 154 -21.73 12.93 6.42
N GLY A 155 -21.58 14.05 5.71
CA GLY A 155 -21.92 15.38 6.20
C GLY A 155 -21.75 16.44 5.10
N ASP A 156 -21.76 17.70 5.53
CA ASP A 156 -21.69 18.88 4.64
C ASP A 156 -20.36 19.65 4.79
N ASP A 157 -19.37 19.08 5.49
CA ASP A 157 -18.05 19.71 5.64
C ASP A 157 -17.34 19.78 4.26
N PRO A 158 -16.64 20.86 3.91
CA PRO A 158 -15.86 20.88 2.66
C PRO A 158 -14.72 19.86 2.64
N ASP A 159 -14.29 19.37 3.80
CA ASP A 159 -13.21 18.40 3.90
C ASP A 159 -13.66 16.96 3.62
N THR A 160 -12.67 16.13 3.28
CA THR A 160 -12.85 14.74 2.92
C THR A 160 -11.81 13.91 3.63
N VAL A 161 -12.20 12.78 4.23
CA VAL A 161 -11.27 11.82 4.81
C VAL A 161 -10.96 10.70 3.82
N PHE A 162 -9.68 10.44 3.65
CA PHE A 162 -9.14 9.30 2.91
C PHE A 162 -8.73 8.20 3.90
N SER A 163 -9.01 6.96 3.53
CA SER A 163 -8.67 5.77 4.28
C SER A 163 -7.88 4.82 3.40
N VAL A 164 -6.60 4.67 3.71
CA VAL A 164 -5.69 3.74 3.05
C VAL A 164 -5.34 2.63 4.01
N ARG A 165 -5.69 1.39 3.63
CA ARG A 165 -5.28 0.21 4.35
C ARG A 165 -4.38 -0.62 3.44
N ILE A 166 -3.17 -0.91 3.93
CA ILE A 166 -2.21 -1.80 3.28
C ILE A 166 -2.25 -3.08 4.11
N SER A 167 -2.87 -4.12 3.57
CA SER A 167 -3.09 -5.36 4.31
C SER A 167 -2.89 -6.57 3.41
N TYR A 168 -2.65 -7.72 4.03
CA TYR A 168 -2.48 -8.97 3.32
C TYR A 168 -3.81 -9.58 2.81
N GLN A 169 -4.92 -8.79 2.75
CA GLN A 169 -6.19 -9.35 2.28
C GLN A 169 -6.12 -9.74 0.81
N ASP A 170 -6.02 -11.06 0.58
CA ASP A 170 -6.44 -11.67 -0.69
C ASP A 170 -7.91 -11.33 -0.89
N HIS A 171 -8.22 -10.44 -1.83
CA HIS A 171 -9.59 -10.02 -2.15
C HIS A 171 -10.36 -11.05 -2.99
N GLY A 172 -9.82 -12.26 -3.13
CA GLY A 172 -10.39 -13.39 -3.88
C GLY A 172 -9.78 -13.55 -5.27
N ASP A 173 -8.75 -12.78 -5.59
CA ASP A 173 -7.96 -12.84 -6.83
C ASP A 173 -6.53 -13.34 -6.61
N GLY A 174 -6.15 -13.66 -5.37
CA GLY A 174 -4.83 -14.16 -5.01
C GLY A 174 -3.77 -13.07 -4.82
N THR A 175 -4.17 -11.79 -4.76
CA THR A 175 -3.20 -10.68 -4.71
C THR A 175 -3.38 -9.80 -3.47
N ASN A 176 -2.27 -9.35 -2.87
CA ASN A 176 -2.28 -8.43 -1.72
C ASN A 176 -1.58 -7.09 -2.00
N LEU A 177 -1.07 -6.89 -3.21
CA LEU A 177 -0.54 -5.60 -3.64
C LEU A 177 -1.51 -4.80 -4.51
N ASP A 178 -2.47 -5.47 -5.16
CA ASP A 178 -3.55 -4.84 -5.93
C ASP A 178 -4.82 -4.75 -5.08
N VAL A 179 -4.78 -3.86 -4.10
CA VAL A 179 -5.95 -3.54 -3.29
C VAL A 179 -6.95 -2.69 -4.08
N ASP A 180 -8.24 -2.83 -3.75
CA ASP A 180 -9.39 -2.19 -4.43
C ASP A 180 -9.40 -0.63 -4.46
N GLY A 181 -8.33 0.05 -4.04
CA GLY A 181 -8.28 1.50 -3.92
C GLY A 181 -8.54 1.98 -2.50
N ALA A 182 -8.04 3.19 -2.19
CA ALA A 182 -8.38 3.90 -0.97
C ALA A 182 -9.89 4.16 -0.86
N VAL A 183 -10.42 4.18 0.36
CA VAL A 183 -11.81 4.59 0.61
C VAL A 183 -11.87 6.07 0.94
N VAL A 184 -12.88 6.75 0.40
CA VAL A 184 -13.11 8.18 0.62
C VAL A 184 -14.43 8.38 1.34
N PHE A 185 -14.39 9.18 2.41
CA PHE A 185 -15.53 9.64 3.20
C PHE A 185 -15.72 11.16 2.96
N PRO A 186 -16.61 11.55 2.03
CA PRO A 186 -16.85 12.96 1.75
C PRO A 186 -17.64 13.63 2.88
N GLY A 187 -17.42 14.93 3.08
CA GLY A 187 -18.28 15.74 3.93
C GLY A 187 -17.90 15.75 5.41
N VAL A 188 -16.67 15.35 5.74
CA VAL A 188 -16.25 15.08 7.12
C VAL A 188 -14.75 15.29 7.32
N THR A 189 -14.36 15.73 8.51
CA THR A 189 -12.96 15.79 8.98
C THR A 189 -12.58 14.53 9.77
N VAL A 190 -11.28 14.29 9.99
CA VAL A 190 -10.82 13.15 10.84
C VAL A 190 -11.50 13.19 12.21
N ALA A 191 -11.56 14.35 12.85
CA ALA A 191 -12.18 14.52 14.18
C ALA A 191 -13.68 14.19 14.22
N GLN A 192 -14.41 14.40 13.13
CA GLN A 192 -15.85 14.14 13.05
C GLN A 192 -16.17 12.70 12.62
N LEU A 193 -15.22 11.99 12.00
CA LEU A 193 -15.45 10.73 11.31
C LEU A 193 -16.10 9.67 12.22
N GLY A 194 -15.57 9.46 13.42
CA GLY A 194 -16.07 8.44 14.35
C GLY A 194 -17.54 8.64 14.72
N ALA A 195 -17.94 9.88 15.01
CA ALA A 195 -19.34 10.22 15.30
C ALA A 195 -20.23 9.96 14.07
N ARG A 196 -19.81 10.39 12.87
CA ARG A 196 -20.59 10.21 11.63
C ARG A 196 -20.76 8.76 11.24
N LEU A 197 -19.72 7.94 11.33
CA LEU A 197 -19.81 6.50 11.07
C LEU A 197 -20.87 5.82 11.95
N SER A 198 -21.00 6.29 13.20
CA SER A 198 -21.95 5.71 14.15
C SER A 198 -23.43 5.99 13.82
N GLU A 199 -23.69 7.10 13.11
CA GLU A 199 -25.02 7.56 12.65
C GLU A 199 -25.51 6.81 11.40
N VAL A 200 -24.59 6.22 10.63
CA VAL A 200 -24.93 5.48 9.41
C VAL A 200 -25.71 4.21 9.76
N THR A 201 -26.81 3.97 9.04
CA THR A 201 -27.63 2.76 9.22
C THR A 201 -26.98 1.53 8.60
N ASP A 202 -27.30 0.33 9.10
CA ASP A 202 -26.76 -0.92 8.55
C ASP A 202 -27.16 -1.13 7.08
N ALA A 203 -28.34 -0.66 6.68
CA ALA A 203 -28.80 -0.74 5.28
C ALA A 203 -27.93 0.08 4.32
N VAL A 204 -27.44 1.24 4.76
CA VAL A 204 -26.51 2.06 3.96
C VAL A 204 -25.11 1.44 3.95
N ALA A 205 -24.65 0.98 5.12
CA ALA A 205 -23.31 0.38 5.25
C ALA A 205 -23.16 -0.97 4.54
N ALA A 206 -24.24 -1.71 4.28
CA ALA A 206 -24.21 -3.00 3.60
C ALA A 206 -23.60 -2.96 2.19
N GLY A 207 -23.67 -1.80 1.52
CA GLY A 207 -23.07 -1.60 0.20
C GLY A 207 -21.66 -1.02 0.23
N TRP A 208 -21.08 -0.78 1.41
CA TRP A 208 -19.77 -0.14 1.53
C TRP A 208 -18.61 -1.13 1.29
N PRO A 209 -17.44 -0.63 0.86
CA PRO A 209 -16.19 -1.36 0.94
C PRO A 209 -15.94 -2.01 2.32
N PHE A 210 -15.28 -3.17 2.33
CA PHE A 210 -14.95 -3.89 3.57
C PHE A 210 -14.27 -2.99 4.60
N ASP A 211 -13.26 -2.21 4.20
CA ASP A 211 -12.49 -1.36 5.11
C ASP A 211 -13.37 -0.28 5.76
N ALA A 212 -14.37 0.25 5.04
CA ALA A 212 -15.33 1.19 5.61
C ALA A 212 -16.31 0.53 6.56
N GLN A 213 -16.76 -0.69 6.26
CA GLN A 213 -17.60 -1.47 7.17
C GLN A 213 -16.83 -1.81 8.45
N LEU A 214 -15.57 -2.21 8.33
CA LEU A 214 -14.67 -2.50 9.43
C LEU A 214 -14.45 -1.25 10.30
N LEU A 215 -14.09 -0.12 9.69
CA LEU A 215 -13.89 1.12 10.42
C LEU A 215 -15.15 1.55 11.18
N ARG A 216 -16.32 1.43 10.54
CA ARG A 216 -17.62 1.69 11.17
C ARG A 216 -17.91 0.74 12.33
N ALA A 217 -17.60 -0.55 12.19
CA ALA A 217 -17.81 -1.53 13.26
C ALA A 217 -16.95 -1.23 14.50
N LEU A 218 -15.73 -0.71 14.29
CA LEU A 218 -14.83 -0.28 15.35
C LEU A 218 -15.20 1.09 15.95
N ALA A 219 -15.83 1.96 15.16
CA ALA A 219 -16.33 3.26 15.57
C ALA A 219 -17.67 3.14 16.33
N THR A 220 -17.61 2.90 17.64
CA THR A 220 -18.78 2.78 18.52
C THR A 220 -19.35 4.14 18.96
N GLY A 221 -19.28 5.18 18.12
CA GLY A 221 -19.67 6.56 18.46
C GLY A 221 -18.60 7.36 19.20
N ASP A 222 -17.41 6.78 19.35
CA ASP A 222 -16.25 7.41 19.96
C ASP A 222 -15.41 8.18 18.94
N ASP A 223 -14.38 8.86 19.44
CA ASP A 223 -13.28 9.38 18.65
C ASP A 223 -12.68 8.30 17.73
N ILE A 224 -12.39 8.66 16.47
CA ILE A 224 -11.91 7.70 15.47
C ILE A 224 -10.55 7.08 15.85
N GLY A 225 -9.72 7.81 16.62
CA GLY A 225 -8.48 7.30 17.18
C GLY A 225 -8.71 6.14 18.16
N VAL A 226 -9.82 6.13 18.91
CA VAL A 226 -10.22 4.98 19.73
C VAL A 226 -10.51 3.78 18.84
N ALA A 227 -11.27 3.95 17.75
CA ALA A 227 -11.59 2.87 16.81
C ALA A 227 -10.30 2.22 16.23
N LEU A 228 -9.34 3.04 15.82
CA LEU A 228 -8.05 2.56 15.33
C LEU A 228 -7.16 1.95 16.42
N SER A 229 -7.31 2.39 17.68
CA SER A 229 -6.66 1.73 18.81
C SER A 229 -7.26 0.34 19.10
N ARG A 230 -8.56 0.15 18.78
CA ARG A 230 -9.20 -1.17 18.83
C ARG A 230 -8.67 -2.08 17.73
N PHE A 231 -8.51 -1.55 16.51
CA PHE A 231 -7.87 -2.27 15.41
C PHE A 231 -6.47 -2.76 15.81
N ALA A 232 -5.66 -1.89 16.41
CA ALA A 232 -4.30 -2.20 16.87
C ALA A 232 -4.21 -3.38 17.87
N ARG A 233 -5.30 -3.71 18.57
CA ARG A 233 -5.37 -4.78 19.58
C ARG A 233 -5.91 -6.09 19.04
N MET A 234 -6.44 -6.10 17.83
CA MET A 234 -6.95 -7.31 17.19
C MET A 234 -5.82 -8.34 17.04
N GLN A 235 -6.10 -9.57 17.44
CA GLN A 235 -5.12 -10.66 17.46
C GLN A 235 -5.16 -11.46 16.16
N GLY A 236 -3.98 -11.76 15.62
CA GLY A 236 -3.84 -12.54 14.40
C GLY A 236 -4.38 -11.83 13.16
N TYR A 237 -4.24 -12.52 12.03
CA TYR A 237 -4.71 -12.04 10.75
C TYR A 237 -6.24 -12.11 10.65
N ASP A 238 -6.80 -13.29 10.95
CA ASP A 238 -8.25 -13.56 11.09
C ASP A 238 -8.60 -13.84 12.55
N PRO A 239 -8.92 -12.81 13.36
CA PRO A 239 -9.21 -13.00 14.77
C PRO A 239 -10.39 -13.96 14.99
N PRO A 240 -10.31 -14.88 15.97
CA PRO A 240 -11.42 -15.77 16.29
C PRO A 240 -12.70 -15.01 16.62
N GLY A 241 -13.82 -15.38 15.99
CA GLY A 241 -15.12 -14.71 16.20
C GLY A 241 -15.34 -13.48 15.32
N TRP A 242 -14.41 -13.17 14.42
CA TRP A 242 -14.62 -12.19 13.38
C TRP A 242 -15.71 -12.67 12.41
N PRO A 243 -16.67 -11.81 12.01
CA PRO A 243 -17.68 -12.19 11.04
C PRO A 243 -16.99 -12.62 9.73
N ASP A 244 -17.53 -13.66 9.08
CA ASP A 244 -17.22 -13.92 7.68
C ASP A 244 -17.37 -12.60 6.91
N ARG A 245 -16.51 -12.35 5.91
CA ARG A 245 -16.51 -11.13 5.07
C ARG A 245 -17.92 -10.75 4.59
N LYS A 246 -18.80 -11.75 4.45
CA LYS A 246 -20.18 -11.61 4.01
C LYS A 246 -21.15 -11.07 5.06
N ASP A 247 -20.75 -10.89 6.33
CA ASP A 247 -21.66 -10.58 7.44
C ASP A 247 -21.12 -9.54 8.47
N LEU A 248 -20.26 -8.61 8.03
CA LEU A 248 -19.82 -7.50 8.89
C LEU A 248 -20.96 -6.56 9.31
N THR A 249 -22.04 -6.48 8.52
CA THR A 249 -23.24 -5.70 8.87
C THR A 249 -23.95 -6.21 10.11
N ALA A 250 -23.95 -7.52 10.38
CA ALA A 250 -24.45 -8.08 11.63
C ALA A 250 -23.44 -7.97 12.78
N GLY A 251 -22.15 -7.79 12.45
CA GLY A 251 -20.99 -7.85 13.33
C GLY A 251 -20.82 -6.72 14.35
N ARG A 252 -21.58 -5.61 14.25
CA ARG A 252 -21.50 -4.49 15.21
C ARG A 252 -21.74 -4.93 16.67
N ARG A 253 -22.40 -6.08 16.89
CA ARG A 253 -22.65 -6.66 18.22
C ARG A 253 -21.60 -7.67 18.70
N THR A 254 -20.74 -8.19 17.82
CA THR A 254 -19.80 -9.29 18.13
C THR A 254 -18.34 -8.88 18.12
N ALA A 255 -17.97 -7.71 17.59
CA ALA A 255 -16.58 -7.24 17.56
C ALA A 255 -16.02 -6.80 18.95
N ALA A 256 -16.87 -6.67 19.97
CA ALA A 256 -16.48 -6.14 21.29
C ALA A 256 -15.49 -7.01 22.10
N PRO A 257 -15.54 -8.36 22.11
CA PRO A 257 -14.67 -9.16 22.99
C PRO A 257 -13.23 -9.35 22.48
N ALA A 258 -12.96 -9.13 21.18
CA ALA A 258 -11.64 -9.38 20.58
C ALA A 258 -10.63 -8.23 20.80
N VAL A 259 -11.04 -7.17 21.48
CA VAL A 259 -10.37 -5.86 21.54
C VAL A 259 -9.72 -5.59 22.92
N ASP A 260 -9.94 -6.47 23.91
CA ASP A 260 -9.42 -6.31 25.27
C ASP A 260 -7.98 -6.84 25.44
N ALA A 261 -7.37 -7.38 24.38
CA ALA A 261 -5.97 -7.79 24.41
C ALA A 261 -5.02 -6.58 24.39
N GLU A 262 -3.92 -6.66 25.13
CA GLU A 262 -2.83 -5.71 24.96
C GLU A 262 -2.23 -5.86 23.55
N PRO A 263 -1.95 -4.76 22.84
CA PRO A 263 -1.32 -4.85 21.53
C PRO A 263 0.11 -5.37 21.68
N HIS A 264 0.61 -6.04 20.64
CA HIS A 264 2.02 -6.45 20.60
C HIS A 264 2.95 -5.23 20.73
N GLU A 265 4.11 -5.37 21.36
CA GLU A 265 5.04 -4.25 21.60
C GLU A 265 5.56 -3.57 20.33
N ARG A 266 5.54 -4.31 19.20
CA ARG A 266 5.89 -3.80 17.87
C ARG A 266 4.78 -2.98 17.24
N THR A 267 3.53 -3.09 17.71
CA THR A 267 2.39 -2.33 17.17
C THR A 267 2.53 -0.85 17.48
N LEU A 268 2.37 -0.01 16.46
CA LEU A 268 2.49 1.45 16.58
C LEU A 268 1.16 2.13 16.26
N VAL A 269 0.80 3.14 17.04
CA VAL A 269 -0.33 4.04 16.80
C VAL A 269 0.17 5.46 16.96
N GLN A 270 0.00 6.29 15.93
CA GLN A 270 0.26 7.72 16.00
C GLN A 270 -1.02 8.48 15.62
N GLN A 271 -1.36 9.46 16.42
CA GLN A 271 -2.52 10.34 16.21
C GLN A 271 -2.06 11.79 16.15
N ASP A 272 -2.56 12.51 15.17
CA ASP A 272 -2.50 13.96 15.03
C ASP A 272 -3.89 14.48 14.65
N ALA A 273 -4.08 15.80 14.56
CA ALA A 273 -5.38 16.40 14.30
C ALA A 273 -5.97 16.02 12.93
N HIS A 274 -5.09 15.81 11.93
CA HIS A 274 -5.47 15.62 10.52
C HIS A 274 -4.97 14.30 9.91
N ILE A 275 -4.22 13.51 10.69
CA ILE A 275 -3.77 12.17 10.30
C ILE A 275 -3.75 11.23 11.52
N ILE A 276 -4.19 9.99 11.31
CA ILE A 276 -4.03 8.89 12.24
C ILE A 276 -3.45 7.72 11.48
N GLN A 277 -2.46 7.07 12.06
CA GLN A 277 -1.78 5.93 11.44
C GLN A 277 -1.58 4.81 12.45
N VAL A 278 -1.88 3.59 12.03
CA VAL A 278 -1.66 2.37 12.78
C VAL A 278 -0.79 1.43 11.96
N ALA A 279 0.21 0.85 12.59
CA ALA A 279 0.93 -0.32 12.09
C ALA A 279 0.68 -1.44 13.09
N ARG A 280 -0.34 -2.26 12.82
CA ARG A 280 -0.72 -3.40 13.67
C ARG A 280 0.21 -4.56 13.37
N TYR A 281 1.07 -4.90 14.32
CA TYR A 281 1.90 -6.07 14.20
C TYR A 281 1.07 -7.34 14.44
N ILE A 282 1.20 -8.31 13.54
CA ILE A 282 0.49 -9.59 13.59
C ILE A 282 1.43 -10.65 14.18
N ASP A 283 2.46 -11.03 13.43
CA ASP A 283 3.53 -11.97 13.83
C ASP A 283 4.71 -11.86 12.84
N ASP A 284 5.72 -12.71 13.00
CA ASP A 284 6.93 -12.68 12.16
C ASP A 284 6.65 -13.11 10.70
N PHE A 285 5.53 -13.77 10.42
CA PHE A 285 5.17 -14.25 9.08
C PHE A 285 4.27 -13.24 8.33
N TRP A 286 3.31 -12.66 9.05
CA TRP A 286 2.38 -11.67 8.50
C TRP A 286 2.88 -10.23 8.63
N GLY A 287 3.86 -9.95 9.49
CA GLY A 287 4.41 -8.62 9.69
C GLY A 287 3.38 -7.60 10.17
N PHE A 288 3.29 -6.46 9.48
CA PHE A 288 2.38 -5.36 9.81
C PHE A 288 1.17 -5.23 8.87
N ASP A 289 0.00 -4.98 9.44
CA ASP A 289 -1.20 -4.48 8.75
C ASP A 289 -1.33 -2.96 9.03
N GLN A 290 -1.17 -2.15 8.00
CA GLN A 290 -1.12 -0.69 8.14
C GLN A 290 -2.45 -0.04 7.77
N TRP A 291 -2.84 0.95 8.56
CA TRP A 291 -4.01 1.77 8.28
C TRP A 291 -3.71 3.25 8.51
N PHE A 292 -3.85 4.03 7.46
CA PHE A 292 -3.71 5.48 7.45
C PHE A 292 -5.08 6.13 7.20
N LEU A 293 -5.49 7.04 8.09
CA LEU A 293 -6.63 7.92 7.93
C LEU A 293 -6.13 9.35 7.92
N PHE A 294 -6.41 10.11 6.86
CA PHE A 294 -6.03 11.52 6.79
C PHE A 294 -7.10 12.31 6.06
N ASP A 295 -7.27 13.59 6.41
CA ASP A 295 -8.18 14.46 5.69
C ASP A 295 -7.48 15.28 4.59
N SER A 296 -8.31 15.95 3.78
CA SER A 296 -7.89 16.86 2.72
C SER A 296 -6.94 17.96 3.18
N ARG A 297 -6.92 18.34 4.47
CA ARG A 297 -6.00 19.36 4.97
C ARG A 297 -4.61 18.80 5.22
N TRP A 298 -4.51 17.59 5.77
CA TRP A 298 -3.23 16.90 5.82
C TRP A 298 -2.69 16.67 4.41
N ALA A 299 -3.55 16.19 3.50
CA ALA A 299 -3.16 15.95 2.12
C ALA A 299 -2.73 17.24 1.39
N ALA A 300 -3.35 18.39 1.69
CA ALA A 300 -2.94 19.69 1.17
C ALA A 300 -1.54 20.13 1.67
N ALA A 301 -1.20 19.84 2.93
CA ALA A 301 0.14 20.08 3.47
C ALA A 301 1.20 19.10 2.93
N HIS A 302 0.78 17.87 2.62
CA HIS A 302 1.65 16.75 2.26
C HIS A 302 1.18 16.07 0.96
N PRO A 303 1.12 16.79 -0.18
CA PRO A 303 0.51 16.28 -1.41
C PRO A 303 1.25 15.07 -1.99
N GLY A 304 2.59 15.09 -1.95
CA GLY A 304 3.41 13.97 -2.41
C GLY A 304 3.15 12.68 -1.63
N PRO A 305 3.30 12.65 -0.29
CA PRO A 305 2.95 11.49 0.52
C PRO A 305 1.51 11.03 0.33
N ALA A 306 0.55 11.96 0.27
CA ALA A 306 -0.86 11.64 0.10
C ALA A 306 -1.14 10.93 -1.24
N ARG A 307 -0.71 11.49 -2.38
CA ARG A 307 -0.91 10.86 -3.70
C ARG A 307 -0.18 9.54 -3.83
N SER A 308 1.07 9.49 -3.38
CA SER A 308 1.87 8.26 -3.39
C SER A 308 1.19 7.15 -2.59
N LEU A 309 0.69 7.45 -1.39
CA LEU A 309 -0.02 6.49 -0.55
C LEU A 309 -1.36 6.04 -1.16
N LEU A 310 -2.14 6.97 -1.71
CA LEU A 310 -3.41 6.64 -2.37
C LEU A 310 -3.20 5.77 -3.62
N ARG A 311 -2.12 5.99 -4.37
CA ARG A 311 -1.78 5.18 -5.54
C ARG A 311 -1.35 3.77 -5.17
N LEU A 312 -0.53 3.63 -4.12
CA LEU A 312 -0.14 2.32 -3.59
C LEU A 312 -1.32 1.52 -3.04
N ALA A 313 -2.41 2.22 -2.70
CA ALA A 313 -3.66 1.61 -2.30
C ALA A 313 -4.50 1.14 -3.49
N ALA A 314 -4.05 1.33 -4.74
CA ALA A 314 -4.78 0.99 -5.95
C ALA A 314 -3.98 0.11 -6.93
N ASP A 315 -2.65 0.13 -6.87
CA ASP A 315 -1.78 -0.65 -7.77
C ASP A 315 -0.44 -0.96 -7.08
N TRP A 316 0.16 -2.10 -7.41
CA TRP A 316 1.51 -2.42 -6.98
C TRP A 316 2.56 -1.52 -7.64
N ASP A 317 2.34 -1.01 -8.86
CA ASP A 317 3.29 -0.16 -9.59
C ASP A 317 2.97 1.33 -9.35
N PRO A 318 3.85 2.10 -8.69
CA PRO A 318 3.67 3.54 -8.48
C PRO A 318 3.56 4.34 -9.78
N LEU A 319 4.01 3.81 -10.91
CA LEU A 319 3.96 4.47 -12.21
C LEU A 319 2.86 3.91 -13.13
N ALA A 320 1.99 3.03 -12.62
CA ALA A 320 0.85 2.54 -13.38
C ALA A 320 -0.03 3.72 -13.83
N SER A 321 -0.44 3.71 -15.09
CA SER A 321 -1.48 4.64 -15.53
C SER A 321 -2.79 4.27 -14.82
N PRO A 322 -3.57 5.25 -14.33
CA PRO A 322 -4.89 4.94 -13.79
C PRO A 322 -5.69 4.19 -14.86
N PRO A 323 -6.41 3.11 -14.50
CA PRO A 323 -7.28 2.42 -15.44
C PRO A 323 -8.20 3.47 -16.08
N ALA A 324 -8.29 3.45 -17.40
CA ALA A 324 -9.21 4.32 -18.12
C ALA A 324 -10.59 4.16 -17.48
N GLN A 325 -11.14 5.24 -16.92
CA GLN A 325 -12.45 5.20 -16.26
C GLN A 325 -13.40 4.49 -17.22
N ALA A 326 -13.89 3.31 -16.84
CA ALA A 326 -14.88 2.60 -17.61
C ALA A 326 -16.09 3.51 -17.69
N GLY A 327 -16.26 4.14 -18.86
CA GLY A 327 -17.24 5.20 -19.05
C GLY A 327 -18.63 4.76 -18.59
N GLU A 328 -19.35 5.70 -17.98
CA GLU A 328 -20.80 5.67 -17.81
C GLU A 328 -21.48 5.21 -19.11
N ALA A 329 -21.74 3.91 -19.24
CA ALA A 329 -22.44 3.34 -20.38
C ALA A 329 -23.33 2.20 -19.91
N ALA A 330 -24.32 2.51 -19.07
CA ALA A 330 -25.49 1.66 -18.87
C ALA A 330 -26.68 2.43 -18.28
N ALA A 331 -27.23 3.40 -19.02
CA ALA A 331 -28.59 3.89 -18.75
C ALA A 331 -29.24 4.49 -20.01
N ASP A 332 -29.31 3.72 -21.11
CA ASP A 332 -30.32 4.02 -22.14
C ASP A 332 -30.75 2.77 -22.88
N HIS A 333 -31.53 1.89 -22.23
CA HIS A 333 -32.38 0.90 -22.90
C HIS A 333 -33.70 0.77 -22.12
N SER A 334 -34.58 1.77 -22.24
CA SER A 334 -36.01 1.56 -21.97
C SER A 334 -36.91 2.55 -22.72
N ARG A 335 -36.83 2.55 -24.06
CA ARG A 335 -37.96 2.95 -24.93
C ARG A 335 -37.92 2.18 -26.25
N ALA A 336 -38.58 1.03 -26.29
CA ALA A 336 -39.40 0.54 -27.41
C ALA A 336 -39.79 -0.91 -27.14
N GLY A 337 -41.10 -1.18 -27.06
CA GLY A 337 -41.69 -2.50 -26.85
C GLY A 337 -43.08 -2.37 -26.27
#